data_AF-A0AAP0BCE4-F1
#
_entry.id   AF-A0AAP0BCE4-F1
#
_cell.length_a   1.000
_cell.length_b   1.000
_cell.length_c   1.000
_cell.angle_alpha   90.00
_cell.angle_beta   90.00
_cell.angle_gamma   90.00
#
_symmetry.space_group_name_H-M   'P 1'
#
loop_
_entity.id
_entity.type
_entity.pdbx_description
1 polymer ?
#
loop_
_entity_poly.entity_id
_entity_poly.type
_entity_poly.pdbx_seq_one_letter_code
_entity_poly.pdbx_strand_id
1 'polypeptide(L)'
;MSAKFEISRYDGKIDFGLWQKRIKAVLVQQGLHKALLGKEKSGKKDDEWEELDLKAISTIQLCLADEVMYNVVDAETTADLWKKLEELYMSKSLTNKLYVKKQLYSLRMSEGS
;
A
#
# COMPACT_ATOMS: atom_id res chain seq x y z
N MET A 1 22.76 -9.39 -3.34
CA MET A 1 22.61 -8.00 -3.83
C MET A 1 21.20 -7.54 -3.50
N SER A 2 21.04 -6.62 -2.53
CA SER A 2 19.73 -6.03 -2.24
C SER A 2 19.50 -4.92 -3.26
N ALA A 3 18.55 -5.14 -4.18
CA ALA A 3 18.14 -4.08 -5.09
C ALA A 3 17.48 -2.98 -4.26
N LYS A 4 18.08 -1.78 -4.23
CA LYS A 4 17.44 -0.60 -3.65
C LYS A 4 16.32 -0.16 -4.58
N PHE A 5 15.09 -0.48 -4.21
CA PHE A 5 13.92 0.08 -4.86
C PHE A 5 13.70 1.48 -4.31
N GLU A 6 13.89 2.50 -5.14
CA GLU A 6 13.40 3.84 -4.83
C GLU A 6 11.87 3.85 -4.97
N ILE A 7 11.18 3.47 -3.90
CA ILE A 7 9.74 3.64 -3.80
C ILE A 7 9.47 4.94 -3.08
N SER A 8 8.76 5.86 -3.74
CA SER A 8 8.24 7.06 -3.09
C SER A 8 7.31 6.66 -1.94
N ARG A 9 7.48 7.31 -0.79
CA ARG A 9 6.58 7.11 0.35
C ARG A 9 5.14 7.47 -0.05
N TYR A 10 4.18 6.73 0.48
CA TYR A 10 2.77 7.03 0.27
C TYR A 10 2.32 8.14 1.21
N ASP A 11 1.86 9.23 0.62
CA ASP A 11 1.40 10.46 1.26
C ASP A 11 -0.12 10.66 1.15
N GLY A 12 -0.85 9.64 0.68
CA GLY A 12 -2.29 9.76 0.43
C GLY A 12 -2.68 10.51 -0.85
N LYS A 13 -1.73 11.17 -1.54
CA LYS A 13 -2.00 11.99 -2.74
C LYS A 13 -1.68 11.25 -4.02
N ILE A 14 -0.62 10.45 -4.03
CA ILE A 14 -0.27 9.62 -5.18
C ILE A 14 -1.31 8.51 -5.42
N ASP A 15 -1.36 7.97 -6.64
CA ASP A 15 -2.26 6.86 -6.97
C ASP A 15 -1.95 5.64 -6.09
N PHE A 16 -2.86 5.32 -5.18
CA PHE A 16 -2.70 4.21 -4.23
C PHE A 16 -2.50 2.89 -4.97
N GLY A 17 -3.24 2.62 -6.05
CA GLY A 17 -3.13 1.38 -6.82
C GLY A 17 -1.74 1.19 -7.43
N LEU A 18 -1.11 2.26 -7.91
CA LEU A 18 0.26 2.23 -8.42
C LEU A 18 1.28 1.98 -7.29
N TRP A 19 1.18 2.73 -6.20
CA TRP A 19 2.05 2.54 -5.03
C TRP A 19 1.92 1.12 -4.48
N GLN A 20 0.69 0.64 -4.34
CA GLN A 20 0.36 -0.70 -3.86
C GLN A 20 1.01 -1.79 -4.71
N LYS A 21 0.96 -1.68 -6.04
CA LYS A 21 1.63 -2.62 -6.96
C LYS A 21 3.14 -2.65 -6.75
N ARG A 22 3.78 -1.50 -6.52
CA ARG A 22 5.23 -1.41 -6.27
C ARG A 22 5.61 -2.10 -4.96
N ILE A 23 4.85 -1.87 -3.89
CA ILE A 23 5.11 -2.51 -2.59
C ILE A 23 4.93 -4.03 -2.67
N LYS A 24 3.87 -4.51 -3.34
CA LYS A 24 3.69 -5.95 -3.58
C LYS A 24 4.90 -6.55 -4.31
N ALA A 25 5.43 -5.86 -5.33
CA ALA A 25 6.62 -6.33 -6.05
C ALA A 25 7.86 -6.43 -5.15
N VAL A 26 8.09 -5.44 -4.28
CA VAL A 26 9.21 -5.46 -3.33
C VAL A 26 9.08 -6.58 -2.30
N LEU A 27 7.88 -6.78 -1.74
CA LEU A 27 7.65 -7.89 -0.82
C LEU A 27 7.81 -9.26 -1.50
N VAL A 28 7.42 -9.40 -2.78
CA VAL A 28 7.67 -10.63 -3.54
C VAL A 28 9.18 -10.87 -3.69
N GLN A 29 9.94 -9.85 -4.06
CA GLN A 29 11.38 -9.97 -4.24
C GLN A 29 12.13 -10.27 -2.94
N GLN A 30 11.62 -9.80 -1.81
CA GLN A 30 12.14 -10.10 -0.48
C GLN A 30 11.64 -11.45 0.08
N GLY A 31 10.72 -12.13 -0.61
CA GLY A 31 10.11 -13.37 -0.13
C GLY A 31 9.07 -13.18 0.99
N LEU A 32 8.62 -11.95 1.22
CA LEU A 32 7.73 -11.54 2.31
C LEU A 32 6.24 -11.44 1.93
N HIS A 33 5.89 -11.61 0.65
CA HIS A 33 4.51 -11.41 0.16
C HIS A 33 3.45 -12.25 0.88
N LYS A 34 3.81 -13.39 1.48
CA LYS A 34 2.89 -14.23 2.26
C LYS A 34 2.42 -13.55 3.55
N ALA A 35 3.19 -12.60 4.10
CA ALA A 35 2.80 -11.82 5.28
C ALA A 35 1.50 -11.03 5.06
N LEU A 36 1.24 -10.62 3.82
CA LEU A 36 -0.01 -9.94 3.44
C LEU A 36 -1.26 -10.81 3.62
N LEU A 37 -1.10 -12.13 3.67
CA LEU A 37 -2.20 -13.10 3.70
C LEU A 37 -2.53 -13.60 5.11
N GLY A 38 -1.74 -13.22 6.12
CA GLY A 38 -1.91 -13.68 7.50
C GLY A 38 -1.26 -15.03 7.80
N LYS A 39 -1.11 -15.31 9.10
CA LYS A 39 -0.37 -16.46 9.64
C LYS A 39 -0.95 -17.79 9.17
N GLU A 40 -2.28 -17.89 9.09
CA GLU A 40 -2.98 -19.12 8.73
C GLU A 40 -2.57 -19.67 7.35
N LYS A 41 -2.11 -18.80 6.43
CA LYS A 41 -1.74 -19.20 5.06
C LYS A 41 -0.25 -19.42 4.87
N SER A 42 0.54 -19.25 5.93
CA SER A 42 2.00 -19.33 5.87
C SER A 42 2.52 -20.76 5.88
N GLY A 43 1.87 -21.66 6.62
CA GLY A 43 2.36 -23.01 6.92
C GLY A 43 3.67 -23.04 7.72
N LYS A 44 4.06 -21.91 8.33
CA LYS A 44 5.31 -21.76 9.09
C LYS A 44 5.11 -21.93 10.59
N LYS A 45 6.20 -22.23 11.29
CA LYS A 45 6.25 -22.19 12.76
C LYS A 45 6.07 -20.76 13.26
N ASP A 46 5.56 -20.61 14.47
CA ASP A 46 5.23 -19.33 15.09
C ASP A 46 6.39 -18.33 15.06
N ASP A 47 7.56 -18.72 15.56
CA ASP A 47 8.74 -17.85 15.63
C ASP A 47 9.24 -17.43 14.24
N GLU A 48 9.25 -18.36 13.28
CA GLU A 48 9.64 -18.06 11.90
C GLU A 48 8.64 -17.13 11.20
N TRP A 49 7.36 -17.24 11.54
CA TRP A 49 6.32 -16.40 11.00
C TRP A 49 6.41 -14.98 11.56
N GLU A 50 6.59 -14.85 12.87
CA GLU A 50 6.70 -13.56 13.55
C GLU A 50 7.84 -12.73 12.97
N GLU A 51 9.00 -13.33 12.73
CA GLU A 51 10.13 -12.62 12.11
C GLU A 51 9.82 -12.15 10.68
N LEU A 52 9.08 -12.95 9.90
CA LEU A 52 8.68 -12.57 8.54
C LEU A 52 7.62 -11.46 8.54
N ASP A 53 6.67 -11.53 9.47
CA ASP A 53 5.64 -10.52 9.63
C ASP A 53 6.26 -9.18 10.06
N LEU A 54 7.16 -9.19 11.04
CA LEU A 54 7.90 -8.00 11.48
C LEU A 54 8.73 -7.37 10.35
N LYS A 55 9.36 -8.18 9.51
CA LYS A 55 10.09 -7.66 8.34
C LYS A 55 9.17 -7.03 7.30
N ALA A 56 8.02 -7.66 7.04
CA ALA A 56 7.08 -7.19 6.05
C ALA A 56 6.37 -5.90 6.50
N ILE A 57 5.87 -5.85 7.74
CA ILE A 57 5.24 -4.66 8.32
C ILE A 57 6.22 -3.48 8.33
N SER A 58 7.47 -3.71 8.76
CA SER A 58 8.52 -2.68 8.75
C SER A 58 8.81 -2.15 7.35
N THR A 59 8.84 -3.04 6.36
CA THR A 59 9.07 -2.64 4.95
C THR A 59 7.96 -1.74 4.43
N ILE A 60 6.70 -2.06 4.74
CA ILE A 60 5.55 -1.24 4.35
C ILE A 60 5.60 0.10 5.07
N GLN A 61 5.82 0.10 6.39
CA GLN A 61 5.92 1.30 7.22
C GLN A 61 6.98 2.29 6.71
N LEU A 62 8.17 1.81 6.34
CA LEU A 62 9.22 2.64 5.74
C LEU A 62 8.83 3.30 4.41
N CYS A 63 7.79 2.78 3.76
CA CYS A 63 7.23 3.30 2.53
C CYS A 63 5.97 4.16 2.75
N LEU A 64 5.63 4.52 4.00
CA LEU A 64 4.54 5.43 4.34
C LEU A 64 5.10 6.79 4.78
N ALA A 65 4.36 7.86 4.49
CA ALA A 65 4.58 9.16 5.11
C ALA A 65 3.94 9.21 6.50
N ASP A 66 4.43 10.10 7.36
CA ASP A 66 3.99 10.20 8.76
C ASP A 66 2.47 10.40 8.88
N GLU A 67 1.88 11.23 8.00
CA GLU A 67 0.44 11.48 7.94
C GLU A 67 -0.39 10.22 7.68
N VAL A 68 0.13 9.29 6.88
CA VAL A 68 -0.50 8.00 6.64
C VAL A 68 -0.25 7.06 7.82
N MET A 69 0.96 7.08 8.38
CA MET A 69 1.34 6.25 9.52
C MET A 69 0.38 6.42 10.71
N TYR A 70 -0.01 7.65 11.03
CA TYR A 70 -0.96 7.92 12.12
C TYR A 70 -2.32 7.25 11.94
N ASN A 71 -2.75 6.99 10.69
CA ASN A 71 -4.02 6.34 10.40
C ASN A 71 -3.96 4.81 10.54
N VAL A 72 -2.76 4.24 10.69
CA VAL A 72 -2.53 2.78 10.70
C VAL A 72 -1.64 2.33 11.86
N VAL A 73 -1.40 3.21 12.83
CA VAL A 73 -0.48 2.99 13.97
C VAL A 73 -0.93 1.86 14.90
N ASP A 74 -2.22 1.56 14.91
CA ASP A 74 -2.85 0.51 15.70
C ASP A 74 -2.79 -0.88 15.02
N ALA A 75 -2.19 -0.98 13.83
CA ALA A 75 -2.03 -2.24 13.13
C ALA A 75 -0.83 -3.04 13.67
N GLU A 76 -1.11 -4.21 14.24
CA GLU A 76 -0.09 -5.06 14.86
C GLU A 76 0.55 -6.08 13.89
N THR A 77 -0.13 -6.38 12.78
CA THR A 77 0.33 -7.38 11.79
C THR A 77 0.40 -6.79 10.39
N THR A 78 1.23 -7.38 9.54
CA THR A 78 1.32 -6.96 8.13
C THR A 78 -0.04 -7.07 7.44
N ALA A 79 -0.78 -8.13 7.71
CA ALA A 79 -2.10 -8.36 7.11
C ALA A 79 -3.12 -7.29 7.53
N ASP A 80 -3.14 -6.92 8.82
CA ASP A 80 -4.03 -5.86 9.32
C ASP A 80 -3.66 -4.49 8.75
N LEU A 81 -2.36 -4.15 8.77
CA LEU A 81 -1.84 -2.92 8.18
C LEU A 81 -2.24 -2.82 6.70
N TRP A 82 -2.05 -3.91 5.95
CA TRP A 82 -2.35 -3.97 4.53
C TRP A 82 -3.83 -3.76 4.25
N LYS A 83 -4.70 -4.43 5.02
CA LYS A 83 -6.15 -4.33 4.89
C LYS A 83 -6.64 -2.91 5.20
N LYS A 84 -6.17 -2.29 6.29
CA LYS A 84 -6.51 -0.90 6.64
C LYS A 84 -6.11 0.08 5.54
N LEU A 85 -4.92 -0.08 4.96
CA LEU A 85 -4.49 0.76 3.83
C LEU A 85 -5.42 0.59 2.62
N GLU A 86 -5.83 -0.65 2.29
CA GLU A 86 -6.79 -0.90 1.22
C GLU A 86 -8.14 -0.24 1.50
N GLU A 87 -8.70 -0.38 2.70
CA GLU A 87 -9.99 0.19 3.09
C GLU A 87 -9.98 1.74 3.03
N LEU A 88 -8.92 2.36 3.54
CA LEU A 88 -8.80 3.81 3.59
C LEU A 88 -8.58 4.46 2.22
N TYR A 89 -7.83 3.80 1.33
CA TYR A 89 -7.27 4.46 0.14
C TYR A 89 -7.70 3.85 -1.20
N MET A 90 -8.21 2.62 -1.27
CA MET A 90 -8.73 2.07 -2.53
C MET A 90 -9.98 2.83 -3.00
N SER A 91 -10.93 3.04 -2.08
CA SER A 91 -12.18 3.75 -2.36
C SER A 91 -11.92 5.20 -2.76
N LYS A 92 -11.01 5.89 -2.04
CA LYS A 92 -10.58 7.26 -2.34
C LYS A 92 -9.86 7.35 -3.68
N SER A 93 -8.97 6.41 -4.00
CA SER A 93 -8.24 6.40 -5.28
C SER A 93 -9.19 6.25 -6.47
N LEU A 94 -10.16 5.32 -6.40
CA LEU A 94 -11.18 5.14 -7.43
C LEU A 94 -12.05 6.41 -7.60
N THR A 95 -12.50 6.99 -6.49
CA THR A 95 -13.32 8.20 -6.48
C THR A 95 -12.55 9.41 -7.03
N ASN A 96 -11.30 9.59 -6.60
CA ASN A 96 -10.42 10.65 -7.09
C ASN A 96 -10.19 10.53 -8.59
N LYS A 97 -9.92 9.33 -9.11
CA LYS A 97 -9.73 9.09 -10.54
C LYS A 97 -10.98 9.40 -11.36
N LEU A 98 -12.16 9.04 -10.85
CA LEU A 98 -13.43 9.37 -11.49
C LEU A 98 -13.69 10.88 -11.48
N TYR A 99 -13.45 11.54 -10.35
CA TYR A 99 -13.61 12.99 -10.19
C TYR A 99 -12.72 13.77 -11.16
N VAL A 100 -11.44 13.42 -11.26
CA VAL A 100 -10.49 14.05 -12.19
C VAL A 100 -10.92 13.85 -13.64
N LYS A 101 -11.40 12.65 -14.02
CA LYS A 101 -11.95 12.43 -15.36
C LYS A 101 -13.15 13.34 -15.64
N LYS A 102 -14.07 13.48 -14.69
CA LYS A 102 -15.24 14.35 -14.84
C LYS A 102 -14.85 15.82 -15.03
N GLN A 103 -13.89 16.32 -14.25
CA GLN A 103 -13.37 17.68 -14.39
C GLN A 103 -12.71 17.93 -15.76
N LEU A 104 -11.92 16.97 -16.25
CA LEU A 104 -11.29 17.08 -17.58
C LEU A 104 -12.35 17.15 -18.70
N TYR A 105 -13.41 16.35 -18.61
CA TYR A 105 -14.51 16.43 -19.57
C TYR A 105 -15.24 17.78 -19.51
N SER A 106 -15.54 18.31 -18.32
CA SER A 106 -16.19 19.63 -18.22
C SER A 106 -15.32 20.75 -18.77
N LEU A 107 -14.01 20.71 -18.54
CA LEU A 107 -13.06 21.71 -19.07
C LEU A 107 -12.98 21.66 -20.60
N ARG A 108 -12.89 20.47 -21.20
CA ARG A 108 -12.90 20.31 -22.67
C ARG A 108 -14.20 20.79 -23.32
N MET A 109 -15.33 20.63 -22.63
CA MET A 109 -16.62 21.09 -23.14
C MET A 109 -16.74 22.63 -23.09
N SER A 110 -16.13 23.28 -22.09
CA SER A 110 -16.10 24.75 -21.99
C SER A 110 -15.09 25.43 -22.91
N GLU A 111 -13.97 24.79 -23.25
CA GLU A 111 -12.96 25.34 -24.17
C GLU A 111 -13.36 25.25 -25.66
N GLY A 112 -14.37 24.44 -25.99
CA GLY A 112 -14.89 24.27 -27.35
C GLY A 112 -16.18 25.06 -27.65
N SER A 113 -16.55 26.02 -26.80
CA SER A 113 -17.73 26.90 -26.95
C SER A 113 -17.33 28.34 -27.27
#